data_AF-A0A815XHB4-F1
#
_entry.id   AF-A0A815XHB4-F1
#
_cell.length_a   1.000
_cell.length_b   1.000
_cell.length_c   1.000
_cell.angle_alpha   90.00
_cell.angle_beta   90.00
_cell.angle_gamma   90.00
#
_symmetry.space_group_name_H-M   'P 1'
#
loop_
_entity.id
_entity.type
_entity.pdbx_description
1 polymer ?
#
loop_
_entity_poly.entity_id
_entity_poly.type
_entity_poly.pdbx_seq_one_letter_code
_entity_poly.pdbx_strand_id
1 'polypeptide(L)'
;MMCCLSAEAREQKQINREIEKQLRLDKKNQRRELKLLLLGTGESGKSTFIKQMRIIHGTGYSEEDKRSFVKLVYQNIFMAMHIMIRAMDTLKIQYRDKRNEQEHAALVRSVDYETVTTFEPQYVEAIKSLWNDPGIKECYDRR
;
A
#
# COMPACT_ATOMS: atom_id res chain seq x y z
N MET A 1 34.38 -36.79 34.91
CA MET A 1 35.37 -36.87 33.81
C MET A 1 35.06 -35.74 32.82
N MET A 2 35.61 -34.54 33.05
CA MET A 2 35.33 -33.36 32.21
C MET A 2 36.60 -32.52 32.12
N CYS A 3 37.52 -32.90 31.25
CA CYS A 3 38.68 -32.10 30.86
C CYS A 3 38.95 -32.41 29.38
N CYS A 4 39.26 -31.39 28.57
CA CYS A 4 39.49 -31.41 27.11
C CYS A 4 38.35 -30.93 26.17
N LEU A 5 37.52 -29.96 26.56
CA LEU A 5 36.84 -29.12 25.56
C LEU A 5 37.71 -27.88 25.29
N SER A 6 38.04 -27.62 24.02
CA SER A 6 38.66 -26.37 23.59
C SER A 6 37.79 -25.17 23.99
N ALA A 7 38.39 -23.98 24.10
CA ALA A 7 37.66 -22.76 24.44
C ALA A 7 36.48 -22.54 23.46
N GLU A 8 36.72 -22.77 22.17
CA GLU A 8 35.71 -22.72 21.11
C GLU A 8 34.57 -23.73 21.34
N ALA A 9 34.86 -24.98 21.71
CA ALA A 9 33.82 -25.97 21.96
C ALA A 9 32.97 -25.64 23.20
N ARG A 10 33.55 -24.93 24.20
CA ARG A 10 32.79 -24.43 25.36
C ARG A 10 31.91 -23.25 24.97
N GLU A 11 32.42 -22.32 24.18
CA GLU A 11 31.67 -21.18 23.65
C GLU A 11 30.51 -21.65 22.76
N GLN A 12 30.76 -22.55 21.81
CA GLN A 12 29.72 -23.18 20.99
C GLN A 12 28.64 -23.85 21.83
N LYS A 13 29.02 -24.54 22.92
CA LYS A 13 28.06 -25.17 23.83
C LYS A 13 27.24 -24.14 24.61
N GLN A 14 27.81 -23.00 24.97
CA GLN A 14 27.08 -21.90 25.61
C GLN A 14 26.10 -21.25 24.61
N ILE A 15 26.55 -20.96 23.40
CA ILE A 15 25.73 -20.43 22.31
C ILE A 15 24.56 -21.39 22.03
N ASN A 16 24.83 -22.69 21.87
CA ASN A 16 23.78 -23.68 21.60
C ASN A 16 22.75 -23.76 22.74
N ARG A 17 23.18 -23.64 24.01
CA ARG A 17 22.27 -23.59 25.16
C ARG A 17 21.36 -22.36 25.12
N GLU A 18 21.90 -21.20 24.76
CA GLU A 18 21.09 -19.98 24.67
C GLU A 18 20.11 -20.06 23.49
N ILE A 19 20.53 -20.62 22.35
CA ILE A 19 19.65 -20.89 21.20
C ILE A 19 18.52 -21.85 21.61
N GLU A 20 18.82 -22.97 22.26
CA GLU A 20 17.79 -23.91 22.72
C GLU A 20 16.80 -23.28 23.70
N LYS A 21 17.29 -22.42 24.59
CA LYS A 21 16.47 -21.66 25.52
C LYS A 21 15.55 -20.69 24.78
N GLN A 22 16.06 -19.95 23.80
CA GLN A 22 15.27 -19.05 22.96
C GLN A 22 14.20 -19.82 22.18
N LEU A 23 14.54 -20.94 21.55
CA LEU A 23 13.60 -21.79 20.82
C LEU A 23 12.47 -22.32 21.71
N ARG A 24 12.76 -22.68 22.96
CA ARG A 24 11.73 -23.11 23.93
C ARG A 24 10.78 -21.97 24.30
N LEU A 25 11.31 -20.76 24.48
CA LEU A 25 10.50 -19.56 24.75
C LEU A 25 9.61 -19.22 23.55
N ASP A 26 10.16 -19.20 22.35
CA ASP A 26 9.43 -18.90 21.11
C ASP A 26 8.32 -19.92 20.86
N LYS A 27 8.58 -21.22 21.08
CA LYS A 27 7.56 -22.27 20.98
C LYS A 27 6.42 -22.09 21.98
N LYS A 28 6.70 -21.60 23.19
CA LYS A 28 5.68 -21.29 24.19
C LYS A 28 4.85 -20.08 23.78
N ASN A 29 5.48 -19.05 23.23
CA ASN A 29 4.82 -17.85 22.74
C ASN A 29 3.92 -18.16 21.53
N GLN A 30 4.44 -18.93 20.56
CA GLN A 30 3.69 -19.34 19.38
C GLN A 30 2.45 -20.18 19.72
N ARG A 31 2.50 -21.03 20.76
CA ARG A 31 1.32 -21.77 21.24
C ARG A 31 0.21 -20.88 21.79
N ARG A 32 0.53 -19.66 22.21
CA ARG A 32 -0.43 -18.67 22.73
C ARG A 32 -0.89 -17.69 21.66
N GLU A 33 -0.22 -17.66 20.51
CA GLU A 33 -0.55 -16.79 19.38
C GLU A 33 -1.79 -17.33 18.67
N LEU A 34 -2.79 -16.46 18.48
CA LEU A 34 -3.97 -16.75 17.68
C LEU A 34 -3.78 -16.21 16.26
N LYS A 35 -3.81 -17.11 15.27
CA LYS A 35 -3.70 -16.73 13.85
C LYS A 35 -5.09 -16.61 13.24
N LEU A 36 -5.41 -15.43 12.74
CA LEU A 36 -6.68 -15.13 12.10
C LEU A 36 -6.48 -14.99 10.59
N LEU A 37 -7.34 -15.65 9.80
CA LEU A 37 -7.36 -15.53 8.34
C LEU A 37 -8.57 -14.70 7.92
N LEU A 38 -8.31 -13.57 7.24
CA LEU A 38 -9.37 -12.73 6.69
C LEU A 38 -9.59 -13.08 5.22
N LEU A 39 -10.79 -13.58 4.92
CA LEU A 39 -11.22 -13.96 3.57
C LEU A 39 -12.23 -12.97 3.02
N GLY A 40 -12.24 -12.80 1.70
CA GLY A 40 -13.16 -11.93 0.99
C GLY A 40 -12.68 -11.66 -0.42
N THR A 41 -13.59 -11.27 -1.31
CA THR A 41 -13.31 -10.87 -2.70
C THR A 41 -12.38 -9.67 -2.80
N GLY A 42 -11.91 -9.34 -4.01
CA GLY A 42 -11.18 -8.08 -4.24
C GLY A 42 -11.92 -6.88 -3.64
N GLU A 43 -11.18 -5.92 -3.09
CA GLU A 43 -11.73 -4.67 -2.56
C GLU A 43 -12.73 -4.78 -1.40
N SER A 44 -12.94 -5.98 -0.84
CA SER A 44 -13.87 -6.23 0.28
C SER A 44 -13.48 -5.60 1.64
N GLY A 45 -12.50 -4.70 1.67
CA GLY A 45 -12.10 -3.99 2.89
C GLY A 45 -11.16 -4.72 3.85
N LYS A 46 -10.61 -5.89 3.50
CA LYS A 46 -9.69 -6.66 4.38
C LYS A 46 -8.48 -5.84 4.86
N SER A 47 -7.81 -5.15 3.95
CA SER A 47 -6.68 -4.29 4.30
C SER A 47 -7.12 -3.13 5.19
N THR A 48 -8.32 -2.58 4.97
CA THR A 48 -8.89 -1.53 5.81
C THR A 48 -9.17 -2.03 7.22
N PHE A 49 -9.71 -3.25 7.37
CA PHE A 49 -9.91 -3.88 8.67
C PHE A 49 -8.59 -4.04 9.43
N ILE A 50 -7.53 -4.54 8.78
CA ILE A 50 -6.19 -4.64 9.39
C ILE A 50 -5.64 -3.28 9.80
N LYS A 51 -5.81 -2.25 8.96
CA LYS A 51 -5.42 -0.86 9.31
C LYS A 51 -6.16 -0.37 10.56
N GLN A 52 -7.46 -0.65 10.68
CA GLN A 52 -8.25 -0.30 11.88
C GLN A 52 -7.79 -1.07 13.13
N MET A 53 -7.48 -2.35 13.01
CA MET A 53 -6.90 -3.14 14.11
C MET A 53 -5.60 -2.52 14.63
N ARG A 54 -4.73 -2.03 13.74
CA ARG A 54 -3.49 -1.33 14.12
C ARG A 54 -3.77 0.00 14.84
N ILE A 55 -4.83 0.72 14.47
CA ILE A 55 -5.23 1.98 15.12
C ILE A 55 -5.79 1.73 16.53
N ILE A 56 -6.70 0.77 16.67
CA ILE A 56 -7.47 0.57 17.91
C ILE A 56 -6.69 -0.27 18.93
N HIS A 57 -5.99 -1.31 18.45
CA HIS A 57 -5.34 -2.31 19.30
C HIS A 57 -3.82 -2.39 19.12
N GLY A 58 -3.25 -1.59 18.21
CA GLY A 58 -1.81 -1.55 17.93
C GLY A 58 -1.15 -0.26 18.41
N THR A 59 0.01 0.04 17.85
CA THR A 59 0.78 1.25 18.13
C THR A 59 0.33 2.47 17.32
N GLY A 60 -0.74 2.33 16.53
CA GLY A 60 -1.15 3.36 15.57
C GLY A 60 -0.14 3.56 14.44
N TYR A 61 -0.15 4.76 13.85
CA TYR A 61 0.73 5.16 12.76
C TYR A 61 1.59 6.36 13.17
N SER A 62 2.90 6.17 13.14
CA SER A 62 3.88 7.24 13.34
C SER A 62 3.91 8.21 12.15
N GLU A 63 4.58 9.34 12.32
CA GLU A 63 4.80 10.28 11.21
C GLU A 63 5.64 9.66 10.09
N GLU A 64 6.57 8.76 10.42
CA GLU A 64 7.35 8.01 9.43
C GLU A 64 6.47 7.04 8.63
N ASP A 65 5.56 6.33 9.31
CA ASP A 65 4.57 5.49 8.63
C ASP A 65 3.72 6.33 7.68
N LYS A 66 3.20 7.48 8.14
CA LYS A 66 2.38 8.38 7.31
C LYS A 66 3.14 8.88 6.09
N ARG A 67 4.42 9.23 6.24
CA ARG A 67 5.30 9.62 5.11
C ARG A 67 5.43 8.49 4.09
N SER A 68 5.55 7.24 4.53
CA SER A 68 5.61 6.09 3.62
C SER A 68 4.32 5.92 2.79
N PHE A 69 3.16 6.33 3.32
CA PHE A 69 1.89 6.30 2.60
C PHE A 69 1.74 7.39 1.54
N VAL A 70 2.52 8.48 1.60
CA VAL A 70 2.42 9.59 0.64
C VAL A 70 2.59 9.09 -0.80
N LYS A 71 3.58 8.22 -1.05
CA LYS A 71 3.78 7.60 -2.35
C LYS A 71 2.54 6.83 -2.80
N LEU A 72 2.01 5.96 -1.93
CA LEU A 72 0.82 5.16 -2.22
C LEU A 72 -0.41 6.03 -2.53
N VAL A 73 -0.54 7.18 -1.88
CA VAL A 73 -1.62 8.15 -2.16
C VAL A 73 -1.48 8.70 -3.58
N TYR A 74 -0.28 9.09 -4.01
CA TYR A 74 -0.06 9.57 -5.39
C TYR A 74 -0.38 8.49 -6.42
N GLN A 75 0.13 7.27 -6.21
CA GLN A 75 -0.14 6.13 -7.08
C GLN A 75 -1.66 5.90 -7.22
N ASN A 76 -2.40 5.92 -6.11
CA ASN A 76 -3.86 5.74 -6.12
C ASN A 76 -4.60 6.85 -6.88
N ILE A 77 -4.15 8.11 -6.76
CA ILE A 77 -4.78 9.23 -7.49
C ILE A 77 -4.59 9.06 -8.99
N PHE A 78 -3.36 8.77 -9.45
CA PHE A 78 -3.09 8.55 -10.87
C PHE A 78 -3.81 7.32 -11.41
N MET A 79 -3.76 6.19 -10.68
CA MET A 79 -4.46 4.96 -11.04
C MET A 79 -5.97 5.21 -11.18
N ALA A 80 -6.60 5.90 -10.21
CA ALA A 80 -8.02 6.20 -10.27
C ALA A 80 -8.36 7.08 -11.48
N MET A 81 -7.55 8.11 -11.76
CA MET A 81 -7.77 8.98 -12.91
C MET A 81 -7.55 8.24 -14.24
N HIS A 82 -6.55 7.36 -14.34
CA HIS A 82 -6.34 6.47 -15.49
C HIS A 82 -7.56 5.61 -15.78
N ILE A 83 -8.13 5.00 -14.73
CA ILE A 83 -9.32 4.17 -14.85
C ILE A 83 -10.50 5.00 -15.36
N MET A 84 -10.73 6.20 -14.81
CA MET A 84 -11.80 7.09 -15.26
C MET A 84 -11.64 7.51 -16.73
N ILE A 85 -10.43 7.93 -17.12
CA ILE A 85 -10.11 8.32 -18.50
C ILE A 85 -10.36 7.15 -19.46
N ARG A 86 -9.94 5.93 -19.10
CA ARG A 86 -10.19 4.73 -19.91
C ARG A 86 -11.69 4.37 -19.97
N ALA A 87 -12.41 4.58 -18.87
CA ALA A 87 -13.84 4.35 -18.82
C ALA A 87 -14.61 5.33 -19.71
N MET A 88 -14.19 6.59 -19.81
CA MET A 88 -14.73 7.57 -20.77
C MET A 88 -14.67 7.03 -22.21
N ASP A 89 -13.50 6.51 -22.64
CA ASP A 89 -13.31 5.96 -23.98
C ASP A 89 -14.20 4.72 -24.24
N THR A 90 -14.41 3.92 -23.20
CA THR A 90 -15.20 2.68 -23.24
C THR A 90 -16.70 2.98 -23.31
N LEU A 91 -17.17 3.90 -22.48
CA LEU A 91 -18.56 4.32 -22.38
C LEU A 91 -18.95 5.37 -23.42
N LYS A 92 -17.99 5.84 -24.23
CA LYS A 92 -18.16 6.88 -25.26
C LYS A 92 -18.70 8.20 -24.67
N ILE A 93 -18.27 8.53 -23.47
CA ILE A 93 -18.59 9.80 -22.81
C ILE A 93 -17.58 10.83 -23.29
N GLN A 94 -18.08 11.98 -23.73
CA GLN A 94 -17.26 13.06 -24.23
C GLN A 94 -16.82 13.98 -23.09
N TYR A 95 -15.59 14.48 -23.15
CA TYR A 95 -15.15 15.58 -22.31
C TYR A 95 -15.97 16.84 -22.65
N ARG A 96 -16.25 17.66 -21.64
CA ARG A 96 -16.90 18.97 -21.89
C ARG A 96 -15.87 20.06 -22.15
N ASP A 97 -14.71 19.97 -21.51
CA ASP A 97 -13.60 20.86 -21.79
C ASP A 97 -12.68 20.25 -22.86
N LYS A 98 -12.48 20.99 -23.96
CA LYS A 98 -11.59 20.56 -25.04
C LYS A 98 -10.13 20.46 -24.57
N ARG A 99 -9.71 21.27 -23.60
CA ARG A 99 -8.35 21.19 -23.04
C ARG A 99 -8.13 19.89 -22.27
N ASN A 100 -9.17 19.40 -21.60
CA ASN A 100 -9.12 18.09 -20.94
C ASN A 100 -8.91 16.96 -21.94
N GLU A 101 -9.64 16.99 -23.06
CA GLU A 101 -9.53 16.00 -24.13
C GLU A 101 -8.16 16.04 -24.83
N GLN A 102 -7.68 17.25 -25.16
CA GLN A 102 -6.49 17.45 -26.00
C GLN A 102 -5.16 17.35 -25.25
N GLU A 103 -5.12 17.80 -23.99
CA GLU A 103 -3.88 18.00 -23.25
C GLU A 103 -3.86 17.21 -21.94
N HIS A 104 -4.80 17.48 -21.03
CA HIS A 104 -4.71 16.97 -19.65
C HIS A 104 -4.86 15.45 -19.56
N ALA A 105 -5.77 14.85 -20.34
CA ALA A 105 -5.92 13.39 -20.36
C ALA A 105 -4.65 12.70 -20.88
N ALA A 106 -4.01 13.25 -21.92
CA ALA A 106 -2.77 12.71 -22.46
C ALA A 106 -1.60 12.83 -21.48
N LEU A 107 -1.47 14.00 -20.83
CA LEU A 107 -0.45 14.24 -19.81
C LEU A 107 -0.59 13.24 -18.65
N VAL A 108 -1.80 13.06 -18.12
CA VAL A 108 -2.04 12.11 -17.02
C VAL A 108 -1.78 10.66 -17.48
N ARG A 109 -2.20 10.26 -18.68
CA ARG A 109 -1.94 8.92 -19.24
C ARG A 109 -0.44 8.63 -19.42
N SER A 110 0.39 9.63 -19.68
CA SER A 110 1.84 9.44 -19.88
C SER A 110 2.61 9.09 -18.60
N VAL A 111 2.00 9.31 -17.43
CA VAL A 111 2.63 8.98 -16.14
C VAL A 111 2.38 7.52 -15.81
N ASP A 112 3.46 6.78 -15.58
CA ASP A 112 3.38 5.46 -14.96
C ASP A 112 3.08 5.60 -13.46
N TYR A 113 1.86 5.23 -13.08
CA TYR A 113 1.40 5.35 -11.71
C TYR A 113 2.10 4.38 -10.75
N GLU A 114 2.79 3.33 -11.21
CA GLU A 114 3.50 2.40 -10.33
C GLU A 114 4.82 2.99 -9.83
N THR A 115 5.44 3.85 -10.63
CA THR A 115 6.75 4.42 -10.35
C THR A 115 6.69 5.86 -9.81
N VAL A 116 5.52 6.50 -9.80
CA VAL A 116 5.37 7.87 -9.32
C VAL A 116 5.81 8.04 -7.86
N THR A 117 6.62 9.07 -7.63
CA THR A 117 7.14 9.44 -6.29
C THR A 117 6.86 10.88 -5.93
N THR A 118 6.63 11.75 -6.93
CA THR A 118 6.37 13.18 -6.76
C THR A 118 5.03 13.55 -7.40
N PHE A 119 4.48 14.68 -6.97
CA PHE A 119 3.22 15.21 -7.47
C PHE A 119 3.41 16.66 -7.90
N GLU A 120 3.94 16.82 -9.12
CA GLU A 120 4.31 18.12 -9.68
C GLU A 120 3.08 19.00 -9.97
N PRO A 121 3.23 20.34 -9.96
CA PRO A 121 2.10 21.27 -10.14
C PRO A 121 1.28 21.04 -11.42
N GLN A 122 1.94 20.67 -12.53
CA GLN A 122 1.27 20.39 -13.80
C GLN A 122 0.29 19.21 -13.72
N TYR A 123 0.64 18.17 -12.95
CA TYR A 123 -0.25 17.02 -12.75
C TYR A 123 -1.40 17.37 -11.82
N VAL A 124 -1.14 18.20 -10.80
CA VAL A 124 -2.19 18.73 -9.92
C VAL A 124 -3.22 19.50 -10.72
N GLU A 125 -2.79 20.43 -11.58
CA GLU A 125 -3.67 21.22 -12.45
C GLU A 125 -4.47 20.32 -13.38
N ALA A 126 -3.81 19.41 -14.09
CA ALA A 126 -4.45 18.50 -15.03
C ALA A 126 -5.51 17.60 -14.36
N ILE A 127 -5.16 16.96 -13.23
CA ILE A 127 -6.08 16.07 -12.50
C ILE A 127 -7.24 16.87 -11.92
N LYS A 128 -7.00 18.08 -11.42
CA LYS A 128 -8.06 18.96 -10.90
C LYS A 128 -9.01 19.41 -12.03
N SER A 129 -8.46 19.76 -13.19
CA SER A 129 -9.25 20.13 -14.37
C SER A 129 -10.10 18.95 -14.86
N LEU A 130 -9.50 17.76 -14.99
CA LEU A 130 -10.20 16.53 -15.36
C LEU A 130 -11.29 16.16 -14.38
N TRP A 131 -11.02 16.22 -13.07
CA TRP A 131 -12.03 15.92 -12.05
C TRP A 131 -13.20 16.89 -12.09
N ASN A 132 -12.97 18.16 -12.44
CA ASN A 132 -14.05 19.13 -12.58
C ASN A 132 -14.80 19.03 -13.92
N ASP A 133 -14.34 18.19 -14.86
CA ASP A 133 -15.05 17.96 -16.12
C ASP A 133 -16.39 17.23 -15.87
N PRO A 134 -17.52 17.78 -16.31
CA PRO A 134 -18.81 17.10 -16.17
C PRO A 134 -18.86 15.74 -16.84
N GLY A 135 -18.11 15.50 -17.92
CA GLY A 135 -18.02 14.18 -18.56
C GLY A 135 -17.34 13.15 -17.65
N ILE A 136 -16.23 13.52 -17.00
CA ILE A 136 -15.56 12.66 -16.00
C ILE A 136 -16.47 12.40 -14.80
N LYS A 137 -17.21 13.41 -14.35
CA LYS A 137 -18.21 13.27 -13.27
C LYS A 137 -19.33 12.30 -13.65
N GLU A 138 -19.88 12.45 -14.85
CA GLU A 138 -20.88 11.53 -15.40
C GLU A 138 -20.33 10.10 -15.48
N CYS A 139 -19.07 9.93 -15.90
CA CYS A 139 -18.42 8.62 -15.93
C CYS A 139 -18.26 8.03 -14.53
N TYR A 140 -17.92 8.84 -13.53
CA TYR A 140 -17.80 8.41 -12.13
C TYR A 140 -19.14 7.97 -11.54
N ASP A 141 -20.24 8.64 -11.90
CA ASP A 141 -21.58 8.31 -11.41
C ASP A 141 -22.14 6.99 -12.00
N ARG A 142 -21.53 6.48 -13.08
CA ARG A 142 -21.89 5.19 -13.70
C ARG A 142 -21.12 3.99 -13.11
N ARG A 143 -20.43 4.20 -11.99
CA ARG A 143 -19.75 3.17 -11.19
C ARG A 143 -20.70 2.11 -10.65
#